data_AF-Z9JGM1-F1
#
_entry.id   AF-Z9JGM1-F1
#
_cell.length_a   1.000
_cell.length_b   1.000
_cell.length_c   1.000
_cell.angle_alpha   90.00
_cell.angle_beta   90.00
_cell.angle_gamma   90.00
#
_symmetry.space_group_name_H-M   'P 1'
#
loop_
_entity.id
_entity.type
_entity.pdbx_description
1 polymer ?
#
loop_
_entity_poly.entity_id
_entity_poly.type
_entity_poly.pdbx_seq_one_letter_code
_entity_poly.pdbx_strand_id
1 'polypeptide(L)'
;MTSAAFDTLKYANQLKNAGLPSAHAEAEAEALAGVVERNRQDIADSESRTAKALERLEVNMEKGFEKMDQRFEKMDQRFSHLETRLAKTEGDTRLHSWMLGAIVTGIV
;
A
#
# COMPACT_ATOMS: atom_id res chain seq x y z
N MET A 1 11.94 19.83 -5.24
CA MET A 1 12.25 20.92 -4.31
C MET A 1 13.56 21.56 -4.72
N THR A 2 13.64 22.88 -4.80
CA THR A 2 14.90 23.60 -5.08
C THR A 2 15.80 23.49 -3.85
N SER A 3 16.75 22.55 -3.90
CA SER A 3 17.82 22.44 -2.89
C SER A 3 18.84 23.54 -3.18
N ALA A 4 18.89 24.57 -2.33
CA ALA A 4 19.95 25.56 -2.37
C ALA A 4 21.27 24.90 -1.96
N ALA A 5 22.34 25.16 -2.72
CA ALA A 5 23.67 24.62 -2.43
C ALA A 5 24.28 25.28 -1.18
N PHE A 6 25.09 24.54 -0.43
CA PHE A 6 25.85 25.09 0.68
C PHE A 6 26.94 26.04 0.13
N ASP A 7 26.89 27.30 0.54
CA ASP A 7 27.86 28.31 0.15
C ASP A 7 28.99 28.37 1.18
N THR A 8 30.03 27.58 0.93
CA THR A 8 31.21 27.45 1.79
C THR A 8 31.91 28.79 2.02
N LEU A 9 32.01 29.65 1.00
CA LEU A 9 32.68 30.95 1.11
C LEU A 9 31.88 31.92 1.97
N LYS A 10 30.56 31.98 1.78
CA LYS A 10 29.67 32.78 2.61
C LYS A 10 29.72 32.34 4.07
N TYR A 11 29.73 31.03 4.33
CA TYR A 11 29.83 30.49 5.69
C TYR A 11 31.18 30.81 6.34
N ALA A 12 32.30 30.61 5.63
CA ALA A 12 33.62 30.98 6.12
C ALA A 12 33.72 32.48 6.46
N ASN A 13 33.20 33.35 5.60
CA ASN A 13 33.17 34.79 5.86
C ASN A 13 32.33 35.15 7.09
N GLN A 14 31.24 34.43 7.33
CA GLN A 14 30.41 34.62 8.50
C GLN A 14 31.15 34.25 9.80
N LEU A 15 31.94 33.18 9.79
CA LEU A 15 32.80 32.79 10.92
C LEU A 15 33.92 33.82 11.17
N LYS A 16 34.55 34.34 10.11
CA LYS A 16 35.56 35.41 10.22
C LYS A 16 34.97 36.67 10.87
N ASN A 17 33.76 37.06 10.46
CA ASN A 17 33.04 38.19 11.04
C ASN A 17 32.64 37.96 12.51
N ALA A 18 32.51 36.70 12.93
CA ALA A 18 32.29 36.32 14.31
C ALA A 18 33.59 36.30 15.16
N GLY A 19 34.73 36.66 14.57
CA GLY A 19 36.03 36.73 15.25
C GLY A 19 36.85 35.44 15.19
N LEU A 20 36.41 34.43 14.41
CA LEU A 20 37.18 33.20 14.21
C LEU A 20 38.39 33.46 13.28
N PRO A 21 39.60 32.99 13.61
CA PRO A 21 40.76 33.16 12.73
C PRO A 21 40.52 32.59 11.33
N SER A 22 41.02 33.25 10.28
CA SER A 22 40.73 32.90 8.88
C SER A 22 40.96 31.41 8.56
N ALA A 23 42.08 30.86 9.01
CA ALA A 23 42.42 29.46 8.79
C ALA A 23 41.42 28.49 9.45
N HIS A 24 40.88 28.83 10.63
CA HIS A 24 39.89 28.00 11.32
C HIS A 24 38.52 28.12 10.65
N ALA A 25 38.13 29.34 10.26
CA ALA A 25 36.87 29.60 9.56
C ALA A 25 36.77 28.87 8.21
N GLU A 26 37.86 28.84 7.46
CA GLU A 26 37.94 28.13 6.17
C GLU A 26 37.91 26.61 6.38
N ALA A 27 38.71 26.09 7.32
CA ALA A 27 38.74 24.66 7.62
C ALA A 27 37.38 24.13 8.12
N GLU A 28 36.68 24.89 8.96
CA GLU A 28 35.36 24.52 9.46
C GLU A 28 34.30 24.54 8.34
N ALA A 29 34.32 25.58 7.50
CA ALA A 29 33.41 25.69 6.36
C ALA A 29 33.59 24.52 5.38
N GLU A 30 34.84 24.15 5.08
CA GLU A 30 35.16 23.05 4.18
C GLU A 30 34.72 21.70 4.76
N ALA A 31 34.99 21.46 6.04
CA ALA A 31 34.55 20.24 6.73
C ALA A 31 33.02 20.10 6.72
N LEU A 32 32.30 21.20 7.01
CA LEU A 32 30.84 21.22 6.98
C LEU A 32 30.29 21.03 5.57
N ALA A 33 30.90 21.62 4.55
CA ALA A 33 30.49 21.39 3.16
C ALA A 33 30.56 19.90 2.79
N GLY A 34 31.61 19.20 3.20
CA GLY A 34 31.75 17.75 2.99
C GLY A 34 30.74 16.90 3.76
N VAL A 35 30.24 17.35 4.91
CA VAL A 35 29.16 16.67 5.64
C VAL A 35 27.81 16.93 4.98
N VAL A 36 27.53 18.18 4.60
CA VAL A 36 26.26 18.56 3.95
C VAL A 36 26.10 17.84 2.61
N GLU A 37 27.16 17.73 1.80
CA GLU A 37 27.06 17.03 0.52
C GLU A 37 26.82 15.53 0.69
N ARG A 38 27.52 14.87 1.64
CA ARG A 38 27.27 13.47 1.97
C ARG A 38 25.83 13.24 2.43
N ASN A 39 25.35 14.06 3.36
CA ASN A 39 23.97 13.98 3.84
C ASN A 39 22.96 14.20 2.70
N ARG A 40 23.25 15.11 1.76
CA ARG A 40 22.39 15.36 0.60
C ARG A 40 22.31 14.15 -0.32
N GLN A 41 23.45 13.49 -0.56
CA GLN A 41 23.51 12.27 -1.34
C GLN A 41 22.74 11.12 -0.64
N ASP A 42 22.93 10.94 0.67
CA ASP A 42 22.21 9.92 1.44
C ASP A 42 20.69 10.16 1.41
N ILE A 43 20.24 11.42 1.49
CA ILE A 43 18.83 11.78 1.37
C ILE A 43 18.32 11.44 -0.02
N ALA A 44 19.01 11.83 -1.10
CA ALA A 44 18.61 11.51 -2.47
C ALA A 44 18.51 9.99 -2.70
N ASP A 45 19.45 9.22 -2.16
CA ASP A 45 19.42 7.76 -2.21
C ASP A 45 18.24 7.19 -1.42
N SER A 46 17.94 7.77 -0.25
CA SER A 46 16.78 7.37 0.56
C SER A 46 15.45 7.68 -0.13
N GLU A 47 15.34 8.84 -0.79
CA GLU A 47 14.17 9.23 -1.59
C GLU A 47 13.99 8.25 -2.76
N SER A 48 15.07 7.86 -3.43
CA SER A 48 15.02 6.84 -4.49
C SER A 48 14.54 5.48 -3.97
N ARG A 49 15.04 5.04 -2.80
CA ARG A 49 14.63 3.77 -2.17
C ARG A 49 13.17 3.79 -1.75
N THR A 50 12.70 4.90 -1.18
CA THR A 50 11.30 5.06 -0.76
C THR A 50 10.36 5.09 -1.97
N ALA A 51 10.71 5.79 -3.05
CA ALA A 51 9.95 5.77 -4.30
C ALA A 51 9.79 4.33 -4.86
N LYS A 52 10.89 3.57 -4.92
CA LYS A 52 10.85 2.16 -5.35
C LYS A 52 10.05 1.27 -4.41
N ALA A 53 10.07 1.53 -3.11
CA ALA A 53 9.28 0.79 -2.13
C ALA A 53 7.78 1.05 -2.30
N LEU A 54 7.40 2.30 -2.60
CA LEU A 54 6.01 2.68 -2.89
C LEU A 54 5.50 2.04 -4.17
N GLU A 55 6.29 2.05 -5.25
CA GLU A 55 5.95 1.36 -6.50
C GLU A 55 5.72 -0.15 -6.28
N ARG A 56 6.59 -0.80 -5.51
CA ARG A 56 6.41 -2.22 -5.13
C ARG A 56 5.16 -2.44 -4.29
N LEU A 57 4.84 -1.52 -3.39
CA LEU A 57 3.64 -1.60 -2.56
C LEU A 57 2.39 -1.50 -3.43
N GLU A 58 2.36 -0.56 -4.38
CA GLU A 58 1.26 -0.39 -5.33
C GLU A 58 1.01 -1.66 -6.14
N VAL A 59 2.05 -2.23 -6.74
CA VAL A 59 1.95 -3.50 -7.49
C VAL A 59 1.48 -4.66 -6.61
N ASN A 60 1.94 -4.72 -5.36
CA ASN A 60 1.51 -5.77 -4.44
C ASN A 60 0.05 -5.60 -3.99
N MET A 61 -0.40 -4.35 -3.81
CA MET A 61 -1.80 -4.04 -3.50
C MET A 61 -2.69 -4.44 -4.67
N GLU A 62 -2.34 -4.05 -5.91
CA GLU A 62 -3.09 -4.42 -7.12
C GLU A 62 -3.27 -5.94 -7.23
N LYS A 63 -2.19 -6.72 -7.10
CA LYS A 63 -2.26 -8.20 -7.07
C LYS A 63 -3.10 -8.73 -5.91
N GLY A 64 -3.05 -8.07 -4.77
CA GLY A 64 -3.86 -8.40 -3.60
C GLY A 64 -5.35 -8.22 -3.86
N PHE A 65 -5.73 -7.13 -4.53
CA PHE A 65 -7.10 -6.84 -4.94
C PHE A 65 -7.59 -7.82 -6.01
N GLU A 66 -6.80 -8.09 -7.06
CA GLU A 66 -7.16 -9.09 -8.08
C GLU A 66 -7.42 -10.48 -7.46
N LYS A 67 -6.58 -10.90 -6.50
CA LYS A 67 -6.77 -12.18 -5.80
C LYS A 67 -8.03 -12.16 -4.93
N MET A 68 -8.40 -11.01 -4.38
CA MET A 68 -9.62 -10.85 -3.61
C MET A 68 -10.86 -10.94 -4.51
N ASP A 69 -10.84 -10.29 -5.67
CA ASP A 69 -11.91 -10.38 -6.67
C ASP A 69 -12.13 -11.84 -7.11
N GLN A 70 -11.05 -12.57 -7.43
CA GLN A 70 -11.15 -14.00 -7.77
C GLN A 70 -11.75 -14.86 -6.64
N ARG A 71 -11.53 -14.49 -5.37
CA ARG A 71 -12.12 -15.20 -4.23
C ARG A 71 -13.61 -14.86 -4.08
N PHE A 72 -13.99 -13.61 -4.35
CA PHE A 72 -15.39 -13.19 -4.36
C PHE A 72 -16.16 -13.86 -5.50
N GLU A 73 -15.62 -13.90 -6.72
CA GLU A 73 -16.25 -14.64 -7.83
C GLU A 73 -16.47 -16.13 -7.49
N LYS A 74 -15.47 -16.78 -6.88
CA LYS A 74 -15.62 -18.18 -6.41
C LYS A 74 -16.67 -18.32 -5.31
N MET A 75 -16.82 -17.30 -4.47
CA MET A 75 -17.83 -17.28 -3.42
C MET A 75 -19.22 -17.13 -4.03
N ASP A 76 -19.41 -16.23 -4.99
CA ASP A 76 -20.66 -16.05 -5.72
C ASP A 76 -21.09 -17.32 -6.47
N GLN A 77 -20.16 -18.00 -7.13
CA GLN A 77 -20.44 -19.30 -7.76
C GLN A 77 -20.94 -20.35 -6.76
N ARG A 78 -20.33 -20.41 -5.56
CA ARG A 78 -20.76 -21.34 -4.51
C ARG A 78 -22.14 -20.95 -3.97
N PHE A 79 -22.42 -19.67 -3.78
CA PHE A 79 -23.72 -19.20 -3.35
C PHE A 79 -24.80 -19.51 -4.38
N SER A 80 -24.58 -19.22 -5.65
CA SER A 80 -25.53 -19.57 -6.73
C SER A 80 -25.80 -21.09 -6.80
N HIS A 81 -24.77 -21.91 -6.60
CA HIS A 81 -24.94 -23.37 -6.52
C HIS A 81 -25.76 -23.80 -5.29
N LEU A 82 -25.55 -23.16 -4.15
CA LEU A 82 -26.34 -23.42 -2.93
C LEU A 82 -27.81 -23.00 -3.13
N GLU A 83 -28.07 -21.83 -3.71
CA GLU A 83 -29.42 -21.35 -4.04
C GLU A 83 -30.16 -22.34 -4.95
N THR A 84 -29.49 -22.84 -6.00
CA THR A 84 -30.06 -23.85 -6.90
C THR A 84 -30.44 -25.13 -6.16
N ARG A 85 -29.58 -25.59 -5.24
CA ARG A 85 -29.86 -26.77 -4.43
C ARG A 85 -31.03 -26.53 -3.48
N LEU A 86 -31.08 -25.37 -2.83
CA LEU A 86 -32.17 -25.00 -1.93
C LEU A 86 -33.51 -24.94 -2.68
N ALA A 87 -33.56 -24.27 -3.82
CA ALA A 87 -34.75 -24.21 -4.67
C ALA A 87 -35.24 -25.61 -5.10
N LYS A 88 -34.30 -26.51 -5.42
CA LYS A 88 -34.64 -27.91 -5.73
C LYS A 88 -35.21 -28.65 -4.52
N THR A 89 -34.63 -28.48 -3.33
CA THR A 89 -35.14 -29.12 -2.11
C THR A 89 -36.51 -28.55 -1.68
N GLU A 90 -36.75 -27.26 -1.88
CA GLU A 90 -38.05 -26.64 -1.65
C GLU A 90 -39.13 -27.20 -2.59
N GLY A 91 -38.79 -27.40 -3.87
CA GLY A 91 -39.69 -28.06 -4.83
C GLY A 91 -40.04 -29.49 -4.43
N ASP A 92 -39.05 -30.28 -4.02
CA ASP A 92 -39.24 -31.68 -3.61
C ASP A 92 -40.07 -31.80 -2.33
N THR A 93 -39.78 -30.97 -1.33
CA THR A 93 -40.55 -30.93 -0.08
C THR A 93 -42.00 -30.50 -0.31
N ARG A 94 -42.23 -29.53 -1.21
CA ARG A 94 -43.59 -29.11 -1.59
C ARG A 94 -44.36 -30.24 -2.28
N LEU A 95 -43.72 -31.00 -3.16
CA LEU A 95 -44.33 -32.15 -3.82
C LEU A 95 -44.69 -33.25 -2.81
N HIS A 96 -43.77 -33.59 -1.91
CA HIS A 96 -44.04 -34.54 -0.83
C HIS A 96 -45.21 -34.10 0.05
N SER A 97 -45.24 -32.82 0.44
CA SER A 97 -46.35 -32.26 1.22
C SER A 97 -47.69 -32.38 0.48
N TRP A 98 -47.71 -32.19 -0.85
CA TRP A 98 -48.92 -32.31 -1.65
C TRP A 98 -49.42 -33.77 -1.75
N MET A 99 -48.52 -34.73 -1.96
CA MET A 99 -48.87 -36.16 -2.03
C MET A 99 -49.44 -36.69 -0.71
N LEU A 100 -48.86 -36.29 0.43
CA LEU A 100 -49.39 -36.67 1.74
C LEU A 100 -50.81 -36.12 1.95
N GLY A 101 -51.07 -34.87 1.57
CA GLY A 101 -52.41 -34.28 1.63
C GLY A 101 -53.44 -35.05 0.79
N ALA A 102 -53.08 -35.45 -0.43
CA ALA A 102 -53.95 -36.23 -1.30
C ALA A 102 -54.28 -37.61 -0.71
N ILE A 103 -53.30 -38.30 -0.11
CA ILE A 103 -53.50 -39.60 0.55
C ILE A 103 -54.42 -39.47 1.77
N VAL A 104 -54.20 -38.46 2.62
CA VAL A 104 -55.04 -38.25 3.82
C VAL A 104 -56.49 -37.90 3.45
N THR A 105 -56.69 -37.10 2.40
CA THR A 105 -58.04 -36.70 1.96
C THR A 105 -58.78 -37.83 1.25
N GLY A 106 -58.08 -38.73 0.55
CA GLY A 106 -58.68 -39.87 -0.15
C GLY A 106 -59.08 -41.06 0.73
N ILE A 107 -58.71 -41.05 2.02
CA ILE A 107 -59.04 -42.11 2.99
C ILE A 107 -60.31 -41.75 3.81
N VAL A 108 -60.84 -40.52 3.67
CA VAL A 108 -62.08 -40.03 4.32
C VAL A 108 -63.27 -40.09 3.37
#